data_AF-A0A244CMS1-F1
#
_entry.id   AF-A0A244CMS1-F1
#
_cell.length_a   1.000
_cell.length_b   1.000
_cell.length_c   1.000
_cell.angle_alpha   90.00
_cell.angle_beta   90.00
_cell.angle_gamma   90.00
#
_symmetry.space_group_name_H-M   'P 1'
#
loop_
_entity.id
_entity.type
_entity.pdbx_description
1 polymer ?
#
loop_
_entity_poly.entity_id
_entity_poly.type
_entity_poly.pdbx_seq_one_letter_code
_entity_poly.pdbx_strand_id
1 'polypeptide(L)' 'MKVNTLMAVTFAFIVLGTLAEGYNLAHHQEMANTACKSKEQIEYVDSKGFECKQDKHII' A
#
# COMPACT_ATOMS: atom_id res chain seq x y z
N MET A 1 13.10 -31.45 3.36
CA MET A 1 12.07 -30.93 2.42
C MET A 1 12.64 -31.02 1.01
N LYS A 2 11.91 -31.58 0.03
CA LYS A 2 12.42 -31.62 -1.36
C LYS A 2 12.50 -30.18 -1.91
N VAL A 3 13.53 -29.88 -2.70
CA VAL A 3 13.78 -28.54 -3.27
C VAL A 3 12.54 -27.98 -3.99
N ASN A 4 11.80 -28.84 -4.71
CA ASN A 4 10.57 -28.45 -5.40
C ASN A 4 9.48 -27.93 -4.46
N THR A 5 9.34 -28.52 -3.27
CA THR A 5 8.38 -28.06 -2.26
C THR A 5 8.81 -26.73 -1.67
N LEU A 6 10.11 -26.53 -1.43
CA LEU A 6 10.64 -25.25 -0.95
C LEU A 6 10.38 -24.14 -1.97
N MET A 7 10.67 -24.40 -3.25
CA MET A 7 10.49 -23.43 -4.33
C MET A 7 9.01 -23.03 -4.51
N ALA A 8 8.08 -23.99 -4.45
CA ALA A 8 6.65 -23.71 -4.53
C ALA A 8 6.16 -22.85 -3.36
N VAL A 9 6.62 -23.15 -2.15
CA VAL A 9 6.25 -22.38 -0.95
C VAL A 9 6.83 -20.96 -1.01
N THR A 10 8.08 -20.80 -1.42
CA THR A 10 8.69 -19.46 -1.61
C THR A 10 7.93 -18.66 -2.67
N PHE A 11 7.59 -19.28 -3.80
CA PHE A 11 6.81 -18.60 -4.84
C PHE A 11 5.43 -18.18 -4.33
N ALA A 12 4.73 -19.05 -3.59
CA ALA A 12 3.44 -18.71 -3.00
C ALA A 12 3.54 -17.52 -2.03
N PHE A 13 4.58 -17.47 -1.19
CA PHE A 13 4.80 -16.33 -0.29
C PHE A 13 5.08 -15.03 -1.03
N ILE A 14 5.86 -15.07 -2.13
CA ILE A 14 6.12 -13.88 -2.96
C ILE A 14 4.81 -13.37 -3.56
N VAL A 15 4.00 -14.25 -4.15
CA VAL A 15 2.72 -13.88 -4.77
C VAL A 15 1.75 -13.30 -3.73
N LEU A 16 1.63 -13.93 -2.56
CA LEU A 16 0.76 -13.40 -1.50
C LEU A 16 1.25 -12.04 -0.98
N GLY A 17 2.57 -11.87 -0.85
CA GLY A 17 3.18 -10.60 -0.45
C GLY A 17 2.88 -9.46 -1.43
N THR A 18 3.05 -9.68 -2.73
CA THR A 18 2.78 -8.65 -3.76
C THR A 18 1.31 -8.29 -3.86
N LEU A 19 0.41 -9.27 -3.71
CA LEU A 19 -1.03 -9.01 -3.69
C LEU A 19 -1.45 -8.19 -2.47
N ALA A 20 -0.88 -8.48 -1.29
CA ALA A 20 -1.13 -7.71 -0.07
C ALA A 20 -0.64 -6.26 -0.20
N GLU A 21 0.56 -6.04 -0.75
CA GLU A 21 1.07 -4.69 -1.03
C GLU A 21 0.16 -3.92 -1.99
N GLY A 22 -0.32 -4.56 -3.06
CA GLY A 22 -1.25 -3.95 -4.00
C GLY A 22 -2.60 -3.59 -3.38
N TYR A 23 -3.17 -4.48 -2.56
CA TYR A 23 -4.43 -4.22 -1.86
C TYR A 23 -4.29 -3.04 -0.89
N ASN A 24 -3.22 -3.02 -0.09
CA ASN A 24 -3.00 -1.92 0.85
C ASN A 24 -2.77 -0.59 0.12
N LEU A 25 -2.04 -0.60 -1.01
CA LEU A 25 -1.85 0.61 -1.81
C LEU A 25 -3.18 1.16 -2.35
N ALA A 26 -4.03 0.29 -2.90
CA ALA A 26 -5.35 0.69 -3.38
C ALA A 26 -6.22 1.26 -2.24
N HIS A 27 -6.21 0.61 -1.08
CA HIS A 27 -6.95 1.06 0.09
C HIS A 27 -6.45 2.41 0.62
N HIS A 28 -5.13 2.61 0.73
CA HIS A 28 -4.56 3.90 1.12
C HIS A 28 -4.82 4.99 0.10
N GLN A 29 -4.88 4.66 -1.20
CA GLN A 29 -5.24 5.61 -2.24
C GLN A 29 -6.70 6.08 -2.07
N GLU A 30 -7.62 5.19 -1.75
CA GLU A 30 -9.02 5.53 -1.47
C GLU A 30 -9.16 6.41 -0.22
N MET A 31 -8.43 6.07 0.85
CA MET A 31 -8.40 6.89 2.06
C MET A 31 -7.77 8.26 1.83
N ALA A 32 -6.66 8.34 1.08
CA ALA A 32 -6.01 9.59 0.71
C ALA A 32 -6.94 10.51 -0.10
N ASN A 33 -7.66 9.94 -1.08
CA ASN A 33 -8.65 10.69 -1.87
C ASN A 33 -9.78 11.25 -1.00
N THR A 34 -10.13 10.56 0.08
CA THR A 34 -11.18 10.98 1.02
C THR A 34 -10.65 12.00 2.04
N ALA A 35 -9.44 11.81 2.54
CA ALA A 35 -8.85 12.62 3.60
C ALA A 35 -8.25 13.94 3.09
N CYS A 36 -7.56 13.94 1.95
CA CYS A 36 -6.76 15.09 1.52
C CYS A 36 -7.56 16.22 0.82
N LYS A 37 -8.89 16.28 0.92
CA LYS A 37 -9.78 17.25 0.23
C LYS A 37 -9.76 17.20 -1.31
N SER A 38 -8.60 17.04 -1.95
CA SER A 38 -8.44 16.88 -3.41
C SER A 38 -7.18 16.06 -3.75
N LYS A 39 -7.13 15.50 -4.97
CA LYS A 39 -5.98 14.72 -5.46
C LYS A 39 -4.68 15.52 -5.51
N GLU A 40 -4.77 16.83 -5.72
CA GLU A 40 -3.60 17.74 -5.80
C GLU A 40 -2.94 17.96 -4.44
N GLN A 41 -3.67 17.71 -3.36
CA GLN A 41 -3.23 17.79 -1.97
C GLN A 41 -2.68 16.46 -1.44
N ILE A 42 -2.61 15.40 -2.27
CA ILE A 42 -1.93 14.17 -1.90
C ILE A 42 -0.43 14.37 -2.17
N GLU A 43 0.40 14.19 -1.15
CA GLU A 43 1.87 14.28 -1.26
C GLU A 43 2.46 12.94 -1.70
N TYR A 44 2.08 11.87 -1.00
CA TYR A 44 2.40 10.50 -1.41
C TYR A 44 1.34 9.51 -0.91
N VAL A 45 1.30 8.33 -1.56
CA VAL A 45 0.54 7.15 -1.14
C VAL A 45 1.42 5.92 -1.37
N ASP A 46 1.48 5.03 -0.39
CA ASP A 46 2.16 3.74 -0.51
C ASP A 46 1.34 2.59 0.13
N SER A 47 1.88 1.38 0.17
CA SER A 47 1.21 0.22 0.77
C SER A 47 1.18 0.25 2.31
N LYS A 48 1.71 1.30 2.95
CA LYS A 48 1.77 1.49 4.40
C LYS A 48 0.94 2.69 4.89
N GLY A 49 0.70 3.68 4.03
CA GLY A 49 -0.16 4.82 4.32
C GLY A 49 -0.17 5.87 3.22
N PHE A 50 -0.50 7.10 3.60
CA PHE A 50 -0.48 8.27 2.73
C PHE A 50 -0.18 9.53 3.54
N GLU A 51 0.32 10.56 2.88
CA GLU A 51 0.47 11.90 3.45
C GLU A 51 -0.26 12.91 2.56
N CYS A 52 -1.01 13.81 3.20
CA CYS A 52 -1.55 14.97 2.54
C CYS A 52 -0.52 16.09 2.62
N LYS A 53 -0.33 16.83 1.52
CA LYS A 53 0.36 18.11 1.53
C LYS A 53 -0.27 18.94 2.63
N GLN A 54 0.56 19.43 3.55
CA GLN A 54 0.10 20.20 4.68
C GLN A 54 -0.77 21.38 4.21
N ASP A 55 -2.08 21.31 4.41
CA ASP A 55 -2.74 22.48 4.97
C ASP A 55 -2.11 22.61 6.36
N LYS A 56 -1.53 23.76 6.69
CA LYS A 56 -0.97 24.05 8.02
C LYS A 56 -2.07 24.06 9.09
N HIS A 57 -2.66 22.91 9.38
CA HIS A 57 -3.55 22.70 10.50
C HIS A 57 -3.04 21.49 11.28
N ILE A 58 -2.08 21.82 12.15
CA ILE A 58 -1.85 21.11 13.39
C ILE A 58 -3.18 21.07 14.14
N ILE A 59 -3.66 19.87 14.44
CA ILE A 59 -4.58 19.61 15.55
C ILE A 59 -3.95 18.51 16.39
#